data_AF-A0A1D6PST5-F1
#
_entry.id   AF-A0A1D6PST5-F1
#
_cell.length_a   1.000
_cell.length_b   1.000
_cell.length_c   1.000
_cell.angle_alpha   90.00
_cell.angle_beta   90.00
_cell.angle_gamma   90.00
#
_symmetry.space_group_name_H-M   'P 1'
#
loop_
_entity.id
_entity.type
_entity.pdbx_description
1 polymer ?
#
loop_
_entity_poly.entity_id
_entity_poly.type
_entity_poly.pdbx_seq_one_letter_code
_entity_poly.pdbx_strand_id
1 'polypeptide(L)'
;MAMRKAVALLPEHALVGLVTFGTQVHLHELGFSDLSKIYVFRGTKEISKDQILDQLGLAGAGRPGFPKMPQQPGGPQVNGMHPPSTAGVNRFLLPVSDCEIALSTLLDELQPDQWPVEAGNRAIRCTGVALSVAAGLLGACMPGTGARIIALLGGPCTEGPGMIVSKDLSEPVRSHKDLDKDAAPHFQKAVKFYDGLAKQLVSQGHVLDVFASALDQVGLAEMKVAIERTGGLVVLSESFGHSVFKDSFKRIFEGGEQSLGLSFNGIIEINCSKDIKVQGIIGPCTSLEKKGAMCSDTVVGQGNTSAWKMCGLDRNTSLTVFFDVSPSERSSQPGNQNPHLYIQFVTSYQHPEGQMRIRVTTICRKWVDGSTNTELVRQSEGLFGWAVAVKKAAVGCEL
;
A
#
# COMPACT_ATOMS: atom_id res chain seq x y z
N MET A 1 -17.14 -15.33 10.15
CA MET A 1 -16.60 -16.64 9.73
C MET A 1 -15.37 -16.57 8.82
N ALA A 2 -15.38 -15.81 7.70
CA ALA A 2 -14.23 -15.76 6.78
C ALA A 2 -12.96 -15.15 7.42
N MET A 3 -13.11 -14.04 8.16
CA MET A 3 -12.01 -13.43 8.92
C MET A 3 -11.41 -14.38 9.96
N ARG A 4 -12.24 -15.06 10.76
CA ARG A 4 -11.75 -16.02 11.77
C ARG A 4 -10.94 -17.15 11.13
N LYS A 5 -11.41 -17.69 9.99
CA LYS A 5 -10.65 -18.68 9.22
C LYS A 5 -9.32 -18.13 8.70
N ALA A 6 -9.28 -16.86 8.31
CA ALA A 6 -8.05 -16.21 7.86
C ALA A 6 -7.07 -15.95 9.00
N VAL A 7 -7.55 -15.56 10.20
CA VAL A 7 -6.70 -15.40 11.39
C VAL A 7 -6.01 -16.73 11.72
N ALA A 8 -6.72 -17.85 11.63
CA ALA A 8 -6.16 -19.18 11.86
C ALA A 8 -5.11 -19.62 10.81
N LEU A 9 -4.98 -18.90 9.69
CA LEU A 9 -3.96 -19.16 8.66
C LEU A 9 -2.74 -18.25 8.80
N LEU A 10 -2.80 -17.24 9.67
CA LEU A 10 -1.66 -16.36 9.89
C LEU A 10 -0.52 -17.11 10.59
N PRO A 11 0.75 -16.80 10.27
CA PRO A 11 1.87 -17.27 11.06
C PRO A 11 1.73 -16.83 12.52
N GLU A 12 2.04 -17.72 13.47
CA GLU A 12 1.90 -17.46 14.91
C GLU A 12 2.64 -16.19 15.38
N HIS A 13 3.79 -15.90 14.77
CA HIS A 13 4.63 -14.74 15.07
C HIS A 13 4.21 -13.45 14.33
N ALA A 14 3.23 -13.51 13.42
CA ALA A 14 2.78 -12.34 12.69
C ALA A 14 2.08 -11.36 13.65
N LEU A 15 2.43 -10.08 13.56
CA LEU A 15 1.78 -9.06 14.36
C LEU A 15 0.41 -8.69 13.76
N VAL A 16 -0.64 -8.72 14.57
CA VAL A 16 -2.01 -8.36 14.19
C VAL A 16 -2.53 -7.23 15.06
N GLY A 17 -3.31 -6.35 14.43
CA GLY A 17 -4.09 -5.31 15.09
C GLY A 17 -5.47 -5.22 14.46
N LEU A 18 -6.43 -4.66 15.21
CA LEU A 18 -7.80 -4.53 14.78
C LEU A 18 -8.26 -3.06 14.85
N VAL A 19 -8.74 -2.56 13.71
CA VAL A 19 -9.49 -1.30 13.61
C VAL A 19 -10.88 -1.65 13.11
N THR A 20 -11.91 -1.24 13.84
CA THR A 20 -13.30 -1.30 13.38
C THR A 20 -13.84 0.11 13.20
N PHE A 21 -14.79 0.29 12.29
CA PHE A 21 -15.30 1.63 12.01
C PHE A 21 -16.70 1.62 11.41
N GLY A 22 -17.38 2.75 11.59
CA GLY A 22 -18.66 3.12 11.01
C GLY A 22 -18.75 4.64 11.01
N THR A 23 -19.58 5.18 11.90
CA THR A 23 -19.65 6.61 12.22
C THR A 23 -18.37 7.11 12.93
N GLN A 24 -17.75 6.24 13.73
CA GLN A 24 -16.50 6.51 14.44
C GLN A 24 -15.47 5.42 14.11
N VAL A 25 -14.20 5.68 14.43
CA VAL A 25 -13.12 4.70 14.29
C VAL A 25 -12.73 4.20 15.67
N HIS A 26 -12.70 2.88 15.83
CA HIS A 26 -12.34 2.17 17.04
C HIS A 26 -11.04 1.41 16.82
N LEU A 27 -9.98 1.83 17.50
CA LEU A 27 -8.72 1.09 17.56
C LEU A 27 -8.69 0.23 18.83
N HIS A 28 -8.57 -1.08 18.65
CA HIS A 28 -8.60 -2.05 19.74
C HIS A 28 -7.20 -2.27 20.31
N GLU A 29 -7.05 -2.17 21.64
CA GLU A 29 -5.82 -2.51 22.37
C GLU A 29 -5.87 -4.00 22.73
N LEU A 30 -5.23 -4.84 21.91
CA LEU A 30 -5.27 -6.30 22.08
C LEU A 30 -4.44 -6.80 23.27
N GLY A 31 -3.46 -6.00 23.75
CA GLY A 31 -2.51 -6.39 24.80
C GLY A 31 -3.04 -6.33 26.22
N PHE A 32 -4.31 -6.00 26.39
CA PHE A 32 -4.96 -5.95 27.69
C PHE A 32 -5.98 -7.09 27.80
N SER A 33 -5.54 -8.23 28.33
CA SER A 33 -6.36 -9.45 28.42
C SER A 33 -7.51 -9.36 29.42
N ASP A 34 -7.41 -8.47 30.40
CA ASP A 34 -8.36 -8.38 31.51
C ASP A 34 -9.65 -7.63 31.13
N LEU A 35 -9.58 -6.72 30.15
CA LEU A 35 -10.71 -5.93 29.67
C LEU A 35 -10.50 -5.50 28.21
N SER A 36 -11.56 -5.44 27.42
CA SER A 36 -11.50 -4.79 26.11
C SER A 36 -11.31 -3.28 26.28
N LYS A 37 -10.19 -2.75 25.77
CA LYS A 37 -9.90 -1.33 25.75
C LYS A 37 -9.83 -0.81 24.31
N ILE A 38 -10.58 0.27 24.05
CA ILE A 38 -10.77 0.81 22.70
C ILE A 38 -10.47 2.32 22.72
N TYR A 39 -9.71 2.79 21.73
CA TYR A 39 -9.50 4.22 21.47
C TYR A 39 -10.44 4.65 20.36
N VAL A 40 -11.21 5.70 20.63
CA VAL A 40 -12.26 6.17 19.73
C VAL A 40 -11.83 7.48 19.07
N PHE A 41 -11.72 7.47 17.75
CA PHE A 41 -11.43 8.65 16.94
C PHE A 41 -12.70 9.12 16.22
N ARG A 42 -12.88 10.45 16.17
CA ARG A 42 -14.02 11.07 15.49
C ARG A 42 -13.91 10.89 13.98
N GLY A 43 -14.93 10.32 13.35
CA GLY A 43 -14.95 10.06 11.91
C GLY A 43 -15.02 11.31 11.01
N THR A 44 -15.33 12.48 11.56
CA THR A 44 -15.48 13.73 10.81
C THR A 44 -14.18 14.51 10.65
N LYS A 45 -13.16 14.22 11.46
CA LYS A 45 -11.95 15.05 11.57
C LYS A 45 -10.76 14.37 10.89
N GLU A 46 -10.00 15.15 10.13
CA GLU A 46 -8.67 14.74 9.68
C GLU A 46 -7.68 14.76 10.85
N ILE A 47 -6.96 13.66 11.02
CA ILE A 47 -6.01 13.48 12.13
C ILE A 47 -4.68 13.06 11.51
N SER A 48 -3.62 13.83 11.79
CA SER A 48 -2.29 13.53 11.25
C SER A 48 -1.68 12.32 11.96
N LYS A 49 -0.69 11.69 11.30
CA LYS A 49 0.14 10.63 11.92
C LYS A 49 0.62 11.04 13.31
N ASP A 50 1.21 12.22 13.45
CA ASP A 50 1.79 12.66 14.73
C ASP A 50 0.74 12.83 15.82
N GLN A 51 -0.46 13.32 15.46
CA GLN A 51 -1.58 13.43 16.40
C GLN A 51 -2.10 12.06 16.84
N ILE A 52 -2.14 11.08 15.92
CA ILE A 52 -2.51 9.70 16.25
C ILE A 52 -1.48 9.12 17.23
N LEU A 53 -0.18 9.26 16.93
CA LEU A 53 0.88 8.76 17.79
C LEU A 53 0.85 9.39 19.18
N ASP A 54 0.62 10.69 19.27
CA ASP A 54 0.50 11.42 20.54
C ASP A 54 -0.70 10.92 21.37
N GLN A 55 -1.88 10.79 20.75
CA GLN A 55 -3.09 10.27 21.42
C GLN A 55 -2.96 8.82 21.90
N LEU A 56 -2.13 8.01 21.23
CA LEU A 56 -1.86 6.63 21.60
C LEU A 56 -0.70 6.49 22.61
N GLY A 57 -0.03 7.60 22.97
CA GLY A 57 1.17 7.57 23.80
C GLY A 57 2.37 6.89 23.12
N LEU A 58 2.40 6.91 21.79
CA LEU A 58 3.43 6.32 20.93
C LEU A 58 4.37 7.35 20.31
N ALA A 59 4.14 8.65 20.55
CA ALA A 59 5.06 9.69 20.13
C ALA A 59 6.42 9.46 20.83
N GLY A 60 7.47 9.26 20.04
CA GLY A 60 8.80 8.96 20.57
C GLY A 60 9.27 9.98 21.61
N ALA A 61 10.04 9.52 22.59
CA ALA A 61 10.66 10.32 23.66
C ALA A 61 11.79 11.28 23.16
N GLY A 62 11.61 11.87 21.98
CA GLY A 62 12.58 12.72 21.32
C GLY A 62 11.91 13.86 20.58
N ARG A 63 11.33 14.82 21.30
CA ARG A 63 11.13 16.17 20.74
C ARG A 63 12.42 16.98 20.97
N PRO A 64 13.16 17.38 19.94
CA PRO A 64 14.09 18.50 20.06
C PRO A 64 13.23 19.77 20.20
N GLY A 65 13.22 20.40 21.38
CA GLY A 65 12.62 21.72 21.57
C GLY A 65 11.53 21.85 22.63
N PHE A 66 11.18 20.79 23.37
CA PHE A 66 10.40 20.96 24.61
C PHE A 66 11.36 20.94 25.80
N PRO A 67 11.36 21.97 26.67
CA PRO A 67 12.23 21.98 27.85
C PRO A 67 11.94 20.74 28.69
N LYS A 68 12.97 19.94 28.99
CA LYS A 68 12.92 19.00 30.11
C LYS A 68 12.48 19.82 31.34
N MET A 69 11.31 19.53 31.87
CA MET A 69 10.90 20.09 33.15
C MET A 69 11.99 19.71 34.18
N PRO A 70 12.57 20.67 34.91
CA PRO A 70 13.60 20.35 35.88
C PRO A 70 12.99 19.48 36.97
N GLN A 71 13.50 18.25 37.10
CA GLN A 71 13.26 17.42 38.27
C GLN A 71 13.77 18.19 39.50
N GLN A 72 12.84 18.66 40.33
CA GLN A 72 13.16 19.17 41.66
C GLN A 72 13.73 18.02 42.51
N PRO A 73 14.93 18.18 43.10
CA PRO A 73 15.42 17.21 44.08
C PRO A 73 14.71 17.50 45.41
N GLY A 74 13.85 16.59 45.87
CA GLY A 74 13.38 16.61 47.27
C GLY A 74 11.92 16.26 47.59
N GLY A 75 11.10 15.79 46.65
CA GLY A 75 9.73 15.34 46.95
C GLY A 75 9.66 13.86 47.35
N PRO A 76 8.93 13.47 48.41
CA PRO A 76 8.77 12.07 48.79
C PRO A 76 8.11 11.26 47.67
N GLN A 77 8.77 10.17 47.24
CA GLN A 77 8.24 9.19 46.30
C GLN A 77 6.95 8.58 46.84
N VAL A 78 5.81 9.01 46.33
CA VAL A 78 4.59 8.22 46.38
C VAL A 78 4.73 7.12 45.34
N ASN A 79 4.95 5.88 45.81
CA ASN A 79 4.89 4.66 45.02
C ASN A 79 3.45 4.45 44.51
N GLY A 80 3.06 5.22 43.49
CA GLY A 80 1.89 4.93 42.68
C GLY A 80 2.15 3.66 41.88
N MET A 81 1.53 2.56 42.32
CA MET A 81 1.46 1.27 41.66
C MET A 81 0.68 1.39 40.33
N HIS A 82 1.23 2.11 39.35
CA HIS A 82 0.83 1.89 37.96
C HIS A 82 1.64 0.68 37.46
N PRO A 83 0.99 -0.37 36.95
CA PRO A 83 1.72 -1.41 36.25
C PRO A 83 2.54 -0.75 35.13
N PRO A 84 3.72 -1.28 34.77
CA PRO A 84 4.46 -0.78 33.63
C PRO A 84 3.56 -0.94 32.40
N SER A 85 2.85 0.13 32.04
CA SER A 85 2.12 0.19 30.78
C SER A 85 3.16 -0.07 29.72
N THR A 86 3.00 -1.16 28.97
CA THR A 86 3.84 -1.53 27.84
C THR A 86 3.85 -0.37 26.84
N ALA A 87 4.78 0.56 27.00
CA ALA A 87 4.77 1.88 26.37
C ALA A 87 5.24 1.81 24.91
N GLY A 88 4.57 1.00 24.09
CA GLY A 88 4.94 0.77 22.71
C GLY A 88 3.78 0.27 21.87
N VAL A 89 4.01 0.25 20.56
CA VAL A 89 3.03 -0.18 19.55
C VAL A 89 2.54 -1.62 19.79
N ASN A 90 3.33 -2.43 20.49
CA ASN A 90 3.06 -3.82 20.82
C ASN A 90 1.80 -4.04 21.68
N ARG A 91 1.18 -2.99 22.23
CA ARG A 91 -0.16 -3.11 22.86
C ARG A 91 -1.31 -3.20 21.86
N PHE A 92 -1.09 -2.67 20.66
CA PHE A 92 -2.06 -2.67 19.57
C PHE A 92 -1.75 -3.74 18.52
N LEU A 93 -0.47 -4.06 18.35
CA LEU A 93 0.03 -5.05 17.40
C LEU A 93 0.72 -6.19 18.16
N LEU A 94 0.07 -7.36 18.21
CA LEU A 94 0.58 -8.52 18.95
C LEU A 94 0.82 -9.72 18.04
N PRO A 95 1.76 -10.60 18.39
CA PRO A 95 1.83 -11.92 17.76
C PRO A 95 0.47 -12.61 17.83
N VAL A 96 0.05 -13.27 16.74
CA VAL A 96 -1.19 -14.04 16.71
C VAL A 96 -1.23 -15.05 17.86
N SER A 97 -0.11 -15.71 18.18
CA SER A 97 -0.01 -16.64 19.32
C SER A 97 -0.45 -16.04 20.65
N ASP A 98 -0.26 -14.75 20.83
CA ASP A 98 -0.45 -14.07 22.11
C ASP A 98 -1.88 -13.51 22.24
N CYS A 99 -2.59 -13.32 21.12
CA CYS A 99 -3.92 -12.70 21.10
C CYS A 99 -4.98 -13.46 20.30
N GLU A 100 -4.73 -14.71 19.87
CA GLU A 100 -5.66 -15.48 19.01
C GLU A 100 -7.08 -15.57 19.62
N ILE A 101 -7.16 -15.90 20.90
CA ILE A 101 -8.44 -16.05 21.62
C ILE A 101 -9.12 -14.68 21.73
N ALA A 102 -8.41 -13.66 22.20
CA ALA A 102 -8.96 -12.31 22.36
C ALA A 102 -9.45 -11.75 21.03
N LEU A 103 -8.66 -11.89 19.96
CA LEU A 103 -9.04 -11.47 18.62
C LEU A 103 -10.25 -12.25 18.11
N SER A 104 -10.28 -13.59 18.28
CA SER A 104 -11.42 -14.41 17.85
C SER A 104 -12.72 -14.01 18.55
N THR A 105 -12.67 -13.79 19.87
CA THR A 105 -13.82 -13.33 20.66
C THR A 105 -14.29 -11.96 20.17
N LEU A 106 -13.37 -10.99 20.02
CA LEU A 106 -13.72 -9.67 19.50
C LEU A 106 -14.40 -9.76 18.13
N LEU A 107 -13.90 -10.62 17.24
CA LEU A 107 -14.47 -10.81 15.91
C LEU A 107 -15.85 -11.48 15.91
N ASP A 108 -16.11 -12.39 16.85
CA ASP A 108 -17.41 -13.05 17.01
C ASP A 108 -18.46 -12.10 17.64
N GLU A 109 -18.01 -11.16 18.47
CA GLU A 109 -18.87 -10.17 19.13
C GLU A 109 -19.18 -8.94 18.26
N LEU A 110 -18.48 -8.74 17.13
CA LEU A 110 -18.72 -7.58 16.25
C LEU A 110 -20.17 -7.48 15.80
N GLN A 111 -20.77 -6.33 16.08
CA GLN A 111 -22.12 -5.97 15.65
C GLN A 111 -22.07 -4.90 14.56
N PRO A 112 -23.14 -4.76 13.76
CA PRO A 112 -23.33 -3.59 12.91
C PRO A 112 -23.21 -2.28 13.70
N ASP A 113 -22.82 -1.20 13.03
CA ASP A 113 -22.79 0.12 13.65
C ASP A 113 -24.19 0.48 14.17
N GLN A 114 -24.26 0.93 15.43
CA GLN A 114 -25.53 1.14 16.14
C GLN A 114 -26.13 2.53 15.87
N TRP A 115 -25.40 3.41 15.19
CA TRP A 115 -25.90 4.73 14.82
C TRP A 115 -27.08 4.60 13.84
N PRO A 116 -28.25 5.17 14.17
CA PRO A 116 -29.43 5.09 13.30
C PRO A 116 -29.16 5.68 11.92
N VAL A 117 -29.68 5.03 10.89
CA VAL A 117 -29.67 5.54 9.53
C VAL A 117 -31.05 6.10 9.23
N GLU A 118 -31.13 7.40 9.03
CA GLU A 118 -32.38 8.08 8.68
C GLU A 118 -32.90 7.60 7.31
N ALA A 119 -34.23 7.60 7.14
CA ALA A 119 -34.84 7.26 5.86
C ALA A 119 -34.36 8.25 4.77
N GLY A 120 -33.99 7.71 3.61
CA GLY A 120 -33.41 8.51 2.52
C GLY A 120 -31.90 8.76 2.67
N ASN A 121 -31.25 8.29 3.75
CA ASN A 121 -29.82 8.42 3.93
C ASN A 121 -29.09 7.05 3.85
N ARG A 122 -27.83 7.12 3.44
CA ARG A 122 -26.81 6.07 3.58
C ARG A 122 -26.31 6.03 5.02
N ALA A 123 -25.79 4.88 5.43
CA ALA A 123 -25.04 4.78 6.66
C ALA A 123 -23.81 5.71 6.64
N ILE A 124 -23.47 6.26 7.80
CA ILE A 124 -22.26 7.07 7.97
C ILE A 124 -21.04 6.14 7.99
N ARG A 125 -20.07 6.43 7.14
CA ARG A 125 -18.85 5.63 7.01
C ARG A 125 -17.64 6.54 6.88
N CYS A 126 -16.79 6.54 7.90
CA CYS A 126 -15.57 7.34 7.96
C CYS A 126 -14.31 6.58 7.49
N THR A 127 -14.39 5.91 6.32
CA THR A 127 -13.33 5.05 5.78
C THR A 127 -11.96 5.74 5.73
N GLY A 128 -11.91 7.01 5.29
CA GLY A 128 -10.63 7.73 5.20
C GLY A 128 -9.97 7.94 6.57
N VAL A 129 -10.74 8.25 7.61
CA VAL A 129 -10.21 8.36 8.98
C VAL A 129 -9.73 7.00 9.48
N ALA A 130 -10.48 5.92 9.23
CA ALA A 130 -10.08 4.58 9.65
C ALA A 130 -8.73 4.17 9.04
N LEU A 131 -8.54 4.43 7.75
CA LEU A 131 -7.28 4.19 7.06
C LEU A 131 -6.14 5.08 7.57
N SER A 132 -6.44 6.35 7.91
CA SER A 132 -5.45 7.26 8.50
C SER A 132 -4.99 6.80 9.88
N VAL A 133 -5.92 6.33 10.72
CA VAL A 133 -5.62 5.77 12.05
C VAL A 133 -4.75 4.52 11.91
N ALA A 134 -5.10 3.59 11.02
CA ALA A 134 -4.31 2.38 10.77
C ALA A 134 -2.90 2.73 10.25
N ALA A 135 -2.80 3.62 9.25
CA ALA A 135 -1.51 4.06 8.71
C ALA A 135 -0.68 4.86 9.73
N GLY A 136 -1.33 5.62 10.61
CA GLY A 136 -0.69 6.35 11.69
C GLY A 136 -0.10 5.42 12.74
N LEU A 137 -0.88 4.42 13.19
CA LEU A 137 -0.45 3.37 14.11
C LEU A 137 0.75 2.60 13.57
N LEU A 138 0.66 2.10 12.33
CA LEU A 138 1.76 1.39 11.69
C LEU A 138 3.00 2.28 11.54
N GLY A 139 2.82 3.60 11.45
CA GLY A 139 3.91 4.56 11.48
C GLY A 139 4.72 4.59 12.78
N ALA A 140 4.28 3.93 13.85
CA ALA A 140 5.04 3.70 15.09
C ALA A 140 5.94 2.45 15.02
N CYS A 141 5.76 1.59 14.02
CA CYS A 141 6.59 0.40 13.84
C CYS A 141 8.03 0.78 13.50
N MET A 142 8.95 -0.16 13.73
CA MET A 142 10.35 -0.01 13.36
C MET A 142 10.48 0.29 11.86
N PRO A 143 11.31 1.28 11.45
CA PRO A 143 11.54 1.55 10.04
C PRO A 143 11.99 0.31 9.28
N GLY A 144 11.33 0.04 8.15
CA GLY A 144 11.63 -1.12 7.31
C GLY A 144 10.84 -2.39 7.65
N THR A 145 10.03 -2.38 8.71
CA THR A 145 9.03 -3.43 8.96
C THR A 145 7.92 -3.33 7.92
N GLY A 146 7.80 -4.35 7.06
CA GLY A 146 6.65 -4.51 6.18
C GLY A 146 5.36 -4.71 6.95
N ALA A 147 4.29 -4.04 6.52
CA ALA A 147 2.96 -4.20 7.09
C ALA A 147 1.88 -4.04 6.02
N ARG A 148 0.70 -4.63 6.27
CA ARG A 148 -0.47 -4.51 5.39
C ARG A 148 -1.66 -3.99 6.17
N ILE A 149 -2.33 -3.00 5.62
CA ILE A 149 -3.68 -2.59 5.99
C ILE A 149 -4.63 -3.37 5.08
N ILE A 150 -5.46 -4.22 5.66
CA ILE A 150 -6.48 -4.97 4.93
C ILE A 150 -7.83 -4.33 5.21
N ALA A 151 -8.33 -3.54 4.25
CA ALA A 151 -9.59 -2.81 4.40
C ALA A 151 -10.75 -3.64 3.86
N LEU A 152 -11.69 -4.01 4.74
CA LEU A 152 -12.95 -4.66 4.38
C LEU A 152 -14.05 -3.60 4.27
N LEU A 153 -14.49 -3.28 3.05
CA LEU A 153 -15.40 -2.17 2.78
C LEU A 153 -16.78 -2.65 2.34
N GLY A 154 -17.82 -2.23 3.04
CA GLY A 154 -19.23 -2.53 2.73
C GLY A 154 -19.99 -1.41 2.02
N GLY A 155 -19.30 -0.44 1.44
CA GLY A 155 -19.89 0.75 0.83
C GLY A 155 -18.92 1.94 0.77
N PRO A 156 -19.33 3.06 0.16
CA PRO A 156 -18.49 4.25 0.01
C PRO A 156 -18.24 4.97 1.34
N CYS A 157 -17.16 5.76 1.40
CA CYS A 157 -16.93 6.73 2.48
C CYS A 157 -17.96 7.87 2.36
N THR A 158 -18.75 8.11 3.40
CA THR A 158 -19.85 9.11 3.40
C THR A 158 -19.64 10.24 4.40
N GLU A 159 -18.55 10.20 5.18
CA GLU A 159 -18.22 11.24 6.13
C GLU A 159 -16.71 11.35 6.37
N GLY A 160 -16.24 12.58 6.61
CA GLY A 160 -14.85 12.88 6.90
C GLY A 160 -13.94 12.98 5.66
N PRO A 161 -12.62 13.00 5.86
CA PRO A 161 -11.64 12.97 4.77
C PRO A 161 -11.81 11.73 3.89
N GLY A 162 -11.60 11.90 2.57
CA GLY A 162 -11.80 10.82 1.59
C GLY A 162 -13.27 10.49 1.30
N MET A 163 -14.21 11.36 1.66
CA MET A 163 -15.64 11.18 1.34
C MET A 163 -15.87 11.08 -0.18
N ILE A 164 -16.62 10.06 -0.59
CA ILE A 164 -16.87 9.68 -2.00
C ILE A 164 -18.22 10.22 -2.48
N VAL A 165 -19.22 10.19 -1.61
CA VAL A 165 -20.60 10.61 -1.85
C VAL A 165 -21.20 11.07 -0.53
N SER A 166 -22.16 11.99 -0.55
CA SER A 166 -22.87 12.36 0.68
C SER A 166 -23.77 11.25 1.23
N LYS A 167 -24.37 11.52 2.38
CA LYS A 167 -25.33 10.63 3.03
C LYS A 167 -26.62 10.52 2.23
N ASP A 168 -27.02 11.57 1.54
CA ASP A 168 -28.34 11.67 0.91
C ASP A 168 -28.42 10.72 -0.30
N LEU A 169 -29.35 9.76 -0.28
CA LEU A 169 -29.57 8.81 -1.38
C LEU A 169 -30.04 9.48 -2.67
N SER A 170 -30.57 10.70 -2.60
CA SER A 170 -30.91 11.49 -3.79
C SER A 170 -29.68 11.90 -4.59
N GLU A 171 -28.51 11.98 -3.94
CA GLU A 171 -27.22 12.17 -4.60
C GLU A 171 -26.67 10.81 -5.05
N PRO A 172 -26.60 10.50 -6.36
CA PRO A 172 -26.07 9.24 -6.84
C PRO A 172 -24.54 9.19 -6.68
N VAL A 173 -23.99 7.99 -6.59
CA VAL A 173 -22.53 7.82 -6.70
C VAL A 173 -22.12 8.17 -8.14
N ARG A 174 -21.10 9.03 -8.28
CA ARG A 174 -20.56 9.46 -9.58
C ARG A 174 -20.34 8.31 -10.58
N SER A 175 -20.65 8.60 -11.84
CA SER A 175 -20.41 7.76 -13.01
C SER A 175 -19.24 8.28 -13.87
N HIS A 176 -18.82 7.51 -14.87
CA HIS A 176 -17.82 7.99 -15.86
C HIS A 176 -18.26 9.28 -16.55
N LYS A 177 -19.55 9.40 -16.90
CA LYS A 177 -20.10 10.61 -17.53
C LYS A 177 -19.99 11.84 -16.62
N ASP A 178 -20.12 11.66 -15.31
CA ASP A 178 -19.99 12.76 -14.36
C ASP A 178 -18.52 13.19 -14.25
N LEU A 179 -17.58 12.24 -14.24
CA LEU A 179 -16.14 12.52 -14.27
C LEU A 179 -15.73 13.25 -15.55
N ASP A 180 -16.21 12.78 -16.71
CA ASP A 180 -15.90 13.38 -18.02
C ASP A 180 -16.40 14.83 -18.14
N LYS A 181 -17.47 15.17 -17.40
CA LYS A 181 -18.07 16.51 -17.38
C LYS A 181 -17.65 17.35 -16.18
N ASP A 182 -16.71 16.86 -15.36
CA ASP A 182 -16.31 17.47 -14.09
C ASP A 182 -17.50 17.79 -13.16
N ALA A 183 -18.52 16.92 -13.18
CA ALA A 183 -19.76 17.02 -12.42
C ALA A 183 -19.74 16.14 -11.15
N ALA A 184 -18.56 15.74 -10.67
CA ALA A 184 -18.37 14.89 -9.50
C ALA A 184 -17.73 15.69 -8.33
N PRO A 185 -18.53 16.37 -7.48
CA PRO A 185 -18.05 17.38 -6.54
C PRO A 185 -17.07 16.85 -5.47
N HIS A 186 -17.14 15.56 -5.16
CA HIS A 186 -16.30 14.93 -4.14
C HIS A 186 -15.00 14.33 -4.67
N PHE A 187 -14.93 14.05 -5.98
CA PHE A 187 -13.90 13.21 -6.57
C PHE A 187 -12.48 13.77 -6.35
N GLN A 188 -12.23 15.01 -6.76
CA GLN A 188 -10.89 15.62 -6.69
C GLN A 188 -10.39 15.75 -5.24
N LYS A 189 -11.28 16.09 -4.31
CA LYS A 189 -10.94 16.20 -2.88
C LYS A 189 -10.60 14.83 -2.29
N ALA A 190 -11.34 13.79 -2.65
CA ALA A 190 -11.07 12.42 -2.21
C ALA A 190 -9.78 11.86 -2.80
N VAL A 191 -9.55 12.01 -4.12
CA VAL A 191 -8.29 11.62 -4.78
C VAL A 191 -7.08 12.27 -4.10
N LYS A 192 -7.16 13.58 -3.80
CA LYS A 192 -6.08 14.30 -3.11
C LYS A 192 -5.80 13.74 -1.71
N PHE A 193 -6.85 13.38 -0.97
CA PHE A 193 -6.71 12.75 0.34
C PHE A 193 -6.00 11.38 0.23
N TYR A 194 -6.45 10.53 -0.70
CA TYR A 194 -5.85 9.21 -0.88
C TYR A 194 -4.43 9.27 -1.47
N ASP A 195 -4.09 10.29 -2.27
CA ASP A 195 -2.69 10.55 -2.68
C ASP A 195 -1.80 10.90 -1.48
N GLY A 196 -2.32 11.67 -0.51
CA GLY A 196 -1.64 11.94 0.76
C GLY A 196 -1.40 10.66 1.57
N LEU A 197 -2.43 9.82 1.70
CA LEU A 197 -2.33 8.51 2.35
C LEU A 197 -1.30 7.61 1.63
N ALA A 198 -1.32 7.59 0.29
CA ALA A 198 -0.39 6.84 -0.54
C ALA A 198 1.07 7.22 -0.22
N LYS A 199 1.37 8.53 -0.19
CA LYS A 199 2.72 9.03 0.15
C LYS A 199 3.16 8.59 1.55
N GLN A 200 2.26 8.63 2.53
CA GLN A 200 2.55 8.14 3.87
C GLN A 200 2.86 6.65 3.87
N LEU A 201 2.03 5.82 3.26
CA LEU A 201 2.24 4.37 3.21
C LEU A 201 3.52 4.00 2.45
N VAL A 202 3.79 4.67 1.32
CA VAL A 202 5.02 4.43 0.53
C VAL A 202 6.26 4.77 1.33
N SER A 203 6.30 5.92 1.99
CA SER A 203 7.46 6.30 2.80
C SER A 203 7.73 5.29 3.92
N GLN A 204 6.67 4.74 4.52
CA GLN A 204 6.76 3.72 5.57
C GLN A 204 7.05 2.31 5.04
N GLY A 205 6.74 2.01 3.77
CA GLY A 205 6.86 0.67 3.20
C GLY A 205 5.67 -0.24 3.52
N HIS A 206 4.49 0.34 3.73
CA HIS A 206 3.26 -0.37 4.07
C HIS A 206 2.32 -0.51 2.86
N VAL A 207 1.50 -1.54 2.87
CA VAL A 207 0.57 -1.91 1.78
C VAL A 207 -0.86 -1.59 2.19
N LEU A 208 -1.69 -1.13 1.25
CA LEU A 208 -3.13 -1.02 1.42
C LEU A 208 -3.86 -1.99 0.49
N ASP A 209 -4.46 -3.04 1.05
CA ASP A 209 -5.39 -3.90 0.32
C ASP A 209 -6.83 -3.48 0.55
N VAL A 210 -7.66 -3.60 -0.47
CA VAL A 210 -9.09 -3.31 -0.40
C VAL A 210 -9.91 -4.51 -0.86
N PHE A 211 -10.67 -5.07 0.07
CA PHE A 211 -11.69 -6.09 -0.20
C PHE A 211 -13.04 -5.41 -0.03
N ALA A 212 -13.70 -5.11 -1.14
CA ALA A 212 -14.98 -4.45 -1.14
C ALA A 212 -16.10 -5.42 -1.47
N SER A 213 -17.12 -5.44 -0.61
CA SER A 213 -18.36 -6.16 -0.86
C SER A 213 -19.55 -5.24 -0.70
N ALA A 214 -20.08 -4.78 -1.84
CA ALA A 214 -21.23 -3.89 -1.90
C ALA A 214 -21.96 -4.07 -3.23
N LEU A 215 -23.26 -3.77 -3.23
CA LEU A 215 -24.07 -3.76 -4.46
C LEU A 215 -23.83 -2.51 -5.33
N ASP A 216 -23.26 -1.47 -4.73
CA ASP A 216 -22.91 -0.21 -5.37
C ASP A 216 -21.42 0.11 -5.14
N GLN A 217 -20.92 1.14 -5.81
CA GLN A 217 -19.50 1.52 -5.80
C GLN A 217 -19.03 1.94 -4.40
N VAL A 218 -17.79 1.54 -4.04
CA VAL A 218 -17.17 1.88 -2.75
C VAL A 218 -16.17 3.05 -2.80
N GLY A 219 -15.93 3.62 -3.98
CA GLY A 219 -14.92 4.68 -4.17
C GLY A 219 -13.51 4.17 -4.53
N LEU A 220 -13.40 3.04 -5.23
CA LEU A 220 -12.10 2.52 -5.65
C LEU A 220 -11.33 3.47 -6.59
N ALA A 221 -12.05 4.23 -7.43
CA ALA A 221 -11.40 5.17 -8.35
C ALA A 221 -10.58 6.23 -7.59
N GLU A 222 -11.10 6.71 -6.46
CA GLU A 222 -10.44 7.67 -5.58
C GLU A 222 -9.31 7.02 -4.78
N MET A 223 -9.49 5.77 -4.36
CA MET A 223 -8.50 5.00 -3.59
C MET A 223 -7.37 4.41 -4.45
N LYS A 224 -7.55 4.35 -5.78
CA LYS A 224 -6.65 3.71 -6.76
C LYS A 224 -5.19 4.05 -6.50
N VAL A 225 -4.88 5.33 -6.32
CA VAL A 225 -3.51 5.82 -6.12
C VAL A 225 -2.84 5.23 -4.88
N ALA A 226 -3.56 5.02 -3.78
CA ALA A 226 -3.00 4.46 -2.56
C ALA A 226 -2.77 2.95 -2.67
N ILE A 227 -3.67 2.26 -3.36
CA ILE A 227 -3.59 0.82 -3.55
C ILE A 227 -2.46 0.48 -4.54
N GLU A 228 -2.48 1.09 -5.73
CA GLU A 228 -1.51 0.77 -6.79
C GLU A 228 -0.08 1.14 -6.41
N ARG A 229 0.14 2.33 -5.83
CA ARG A 229 1.50 2.78 -5.43
C ARG A 229 2.12 1.92 -4.34
N THR A 230 1.30 1.25 -3.54
CA THR A 230 1.76 0.38 -2.45
C THR A 230 1.79 -1.10 -2.84
N GLY A 231 1.33 -1.47 -4.04
CA GLY A 231 1.23 -2.86 -4.47
C GLY A 231 0.16 -3.65 -3.73
N GLY A 232 -0.93 -2.97 -3.38
CA GLY A 232 -2.06 -3.57 -2.70
C GLY A 232 -2.98 -4.38 -3.62
N LEU A 233 -3.72 -5.30 -3.00
CA LEU A 233 -4.71 -6.14 -3.68
C LEU A 233 -6.06 -5.44 -3.72
N VAL A 234 -6.82 -5.68 -4.78
CA VAL A 234 -8.23 -5.30 -4.88
C VAL A 234 -9.07 -6.55 -5.14
N VAL A 235 -10.09 -6.75 -4.32
CA VAL A 235 -11.13 -7.76 -4.58
C VAL A 235 -12.48 -7.07 -4.49
N LEU A 236 -13.23 -7.16 -5.60
CA LEU A 236 -14.61 -6.70 -5.68
C LEU A 236 -15.55 -7.91 -5.67
N SER A 237 -16.56 -7.85 -4.82
CA SER A 237 -17.68 -8.78 -4.82
C SER A 237 -18.96 -8.07 -4.40
N GLU A 238 -20.10 -8.73 -4.55
CA GLU A 238 -21.39 -8.18 -4.11
C GLU A 238 -21.63 -8.39 -2.61
N SER A 239 -21.05 -9.46 -2.04
CA SER A 239 -21.23 -9.84 -0.65
C SER A 239 -20.01 -10.58 -0.10
N PHE A 240 -19.68 -10.31 1.17
CA PHE A 240 -18.65 -11.06 1.92
C PHE A 240 -19.05 -12.54 2.13
N GLY A 241 -20.29 -12.91 1.82
CA GLY A 241 -20.76 -14.29 1.80
C GLY A 241 -20.31 -15.09 0.57
N HIS A 242 -19.92 -14.45 -0.52
CA HIS A 242 -19.62 -15.11 -1.79
C HIS A 242 -18.23 -15.78 -1.80
N SER A 243 -18.08 -16.83 -2.62
CA SER A 243 -16.81 -17.55 -2.79
C SER A 243 -15.71 -16.65 -3.33
N VAL A 244 -16.03 -15.72 -4.23
CA VAL A 244 -15.09 -14.73 -4.77
C VAL A 244 -14.34 -14.01 -3.65
N PHE A 245 -15.06 -13.50 -2.63
CA PHE A 245 -14.42 -12.91 -1.46
C PHE A 245 -13.71 -13.97 -0.61
N LYS A 246 -14.42 -15.03 -0.21
CA LYS A 246 -13.90 -16.02 0.76
C LYS A 246 -12.61 -16.69 0.29
N ASP A 247 -12.57 -17.12 -0.96
CA ASP A 247 -11.45 -17.85 -1.54
C ASP A 247 -10.27 -16.91 -1.83
N SER A 248 -10.55 -15.71 -2.34
CA SER A 248 -9.50 -14.70 -2.57
C SER A 248 -8.89 -14.22 -1.26
N PHE A 249 -9.70 -14.01 -0.23
CA PHE A 249 -9.24 -13.63 1.10
C PHE A 249 -8.39 -14.73 1.74
N LYS A 250 -8.79 -15.99 1.59
CA LYS A 250 -8.04 -17.15 2.08
C LYS A 250 -6.64 -17.25 1.46
N ARG A 251 -6.50 -17.08 0.14
CA ARG A 251 -5.22 -17.19 -0.60
C ARG A 251 -4.13 -16.25 -0.11
N ILE A 252 -4.49 -15.13 0.50
CA ILE A 252 -3.53 -14.18 1.08
C ILE A 252 -2.71 -14.84 2.19
N PHE A 253 -3.36 -15.69 2.99
CA PHE A 253 -2.82 -16.26 4.22
C PHE A 253 -2.46 -17.74 4.09
N GLU A 254 -2.80 -18.38 2.96
CA GLU A 254 -2.37 -19.76 2.69
C GLU A 254 -0.84 -19.84 2.66
N GLY A 255 -0.29 -20.94 3.17
CA GLY A 255 1.12 -21.30 3.02
C GLY A 255 1.36 -22.23 1.82
N GLY A 256 2.63 -22.45 1.47
CA GLY A 256 3.02 -23.40 0.43
C GLY A 256 2.87 -22.86 -1.01
N GLU A 257 2.75 -23.75 -1.98
CA GLU A 257 2.75 -23.41 -3.42
C GLU A 257 1.55 -22.56 -3.85
N GLN A 258 0.42 -22.66 -3.13
CA GLN A 258 -0.80 -21.90 -3.40
C GLN A 258 -0.81 -20.51 -2.74
N SER A 259 0.18 -20.22 -1.90
CA SER A 259 0.35 -18.91 -1.26
C SER A 259 0.69 -17.83 -2.27
N LEU A 260 0.28 -16.59 -1.99
CA LEU A 260 0.76 -15.44 -2.75
C LEU A 260 2.27 -15.21 -2.53
N GLY A 261 2.83 -15.60 -1.37
CA GLY A 261 4.24 -15.39 -1.07
C GLY A 261 4.59 -13.91 -0.91
N LEU A 262 3.78 -13.20 -0.12
CA LEU A 262 3.80 -11.75 0.03
C LEU A 262 5.10 -11.28 0.69
N SER A 263 5.84 -10.50 -0.07
CA SER A 263 7.08 -9.85 0.33
C SER A 263 6.85 -8.35 0.48
N PHE A 264 7.72 -7.69 1.24
CA PHE A 264 7.52 -6.30 1.63
C PHE A 264 8.73 -5.41 1.39
N ASN A 265 8.46 -4.10 1.41
CA ASN A 265 9.45 -3.03 1.46
C ASN A 265 10.58 -3.22 0.42
N GLY A 266 10.18 -3.57 -0.79
CA GLY A 266 11.07 -3.81 -1.91
C GLY A 266 11.60 -2.52 -2.51
N ILE A 267 12.85 -2.55 -2.98
CA ILE A 267 13.44 -1.53 -3.83
C ILE A 267 13.98 -2.23 -5.08
N ILE A 268 13.50 -1.83 -6.25
CA ILE A 268 14.07 -2.24 -7.53
C ILE A 268 14.93 -1.11 -8.07
N GLU A 269 16.20 -1.43 -8.34
CA GLU A 269 17.16 -0.57 -9.01
C GLU A 269 17.52 -1.17 -10.37
N ILE A 270 17.58 -0.31 -11.39
CA ILE A 270 17.90 -0.70 -12.76
C ILE A 270 19.20 -0.03 -13.17
N ASN A 271 20.17 -0.86 -13.51
CA ASN A 271 21.46 -0.46 -14.07
C ASN A 271 21.52 -0.91 -15.53
N CYS A 272 22.03 -0.08 -16.43
CA CYS A 272 22.22 -0.48 -17.82
C CYS A 272 23.51 0.09 -18.42
N SER A 273 23.90 -0.40 -19.59
CA SER A 273 24.99 0.16 -20.38
C SER A 273 24.74 1.65 -20.67
N LYS A 274 25.80 2.45 -20.83
CA LYS A 274 25.71 3.91 -21.04
C LYS A 274 24.83 4.34 -22.22
N ASP A 275 24.80 3.52 -23.26
CA ASP A 275 23.98 3.75 -24.47
C ASP A 275 22.48 3.48 -24.26
N ILE A 276 22.06 3.10 -23.05
CA ILE A 276 20.67 2.83 -22.68
C ILE A 276 20.29 3.75 -21.54
N LYS A 277 19.14 4.40 -21.67
CA LYS A 277 18.52 5.19 -20.61
C LYS A 277 17.18 4.60 -20.22
N VAL A 278 16.78 4.76 -18.96
CA VAL A 278 15.50 4.31 -18.42
C VAL A 278 14.50 5.45 -18.52
N GLN A 279 13.41 5.24 -19.26
CA GLN A 279 12.31 6.20 -19.38
C GLN A 279 11.36 6.13 -18.19
N GLY A 280 11.17 4.94 -17.63
CA GLY A 280 10.36 4.72 -16.44
C GLY A 280 9.73 3.33 -16.38
N ILE A 281 8.86 3.16 -15.38
CA ILE A 281 8.14 1.91 -15.12
C ILE A 281 6.63 2.17 -15.09
N ILE A 282 5.86 1.25 -15.68
CA ILE A 282 4.43 1.09 -15.44
C ILE A 282 4.22 -0.20 -14.63
N GLY A 283 3.55 -0.08 -13.48
CA GLY A 283 3.29 -1.18 -12.55
C GLY A 283 3.16 -0.70 -11.11
N PRO A 284 2.93 -1.62 -10.15
CA PRO A 284 2.70 -1.32 -8.73
C PRO A 284 4.00 -0.91 -8.00
N CYS A 285 4.52 0.27 -8.34
CA CYS A 285 5.69 0.84 -7.69
C CYS A 285 5.60 2.37 -7.62
N THR A 286 6.46 2.97 -6.80
CA THR A 286 6.58 4.43 -6.69
C THR A 286 8.02 4.84 -6.93
N SER A 287 8.22 5.91 -7.70
CA SER A 287 9.55 6.49 -7.94
C SER A 287 10.25 6.86 -6.63
N LEU A 288 11.53 6.52 -6.51
CA LEU A 288 12.41 7.03 -5.45
C LEU A 288 13.16 8.31 -5.85
N GLU A 289 12.85 8.87 -7.03
CA GLU A 289 13.44 10.12 -7.52
C GLU A 289 14.99 10.11 -7.56
N LYS A 290 15.57 8.92 -7.74
CA LYS A 290 17.02 8.72 -7.87
C LYS A 290 17.48 9.18 -9.25
N LYS A 291 17.79 10.47 -9.38
CA LYS A 291 18.32 11.05 -10.62
C LYS A 291 19.72 10.52 -10.94
N GLY A 292 20.04 10.43 -12.22
CA GLY A 292 21.37 10.04 -12.68
C GLY A 292 21.48 9.97 -14.19
N ALA A 293 22.69 9.72 -14.70
CA ALA A 293 22.97 9.63 -16.14
C ALA A 293 22.14 8.57 -16.87
N MET A 294 21.65 7.57 -16.14
CA MET A 294 20.82 6.49 -16.66
C MET A 294 19.35 6.89 -16.86
N CYS A 295 18.90 8.07 -16.41
CA CYS A 295 17.53 8.52 -16.61
C CYS A 295 17.38 9.14 -18.01
N SER A 296 16.34 8.74 -18.75
CA SER A 296 15.99 9.38 -20.03
C SER A 296 15.31 10.72 -19.79
N ASP A 297 15.46 11.64 -20.74
CA ASP A 297 14.71 12.90 -20.81
C ASP A 297 13.25 12.67 -21.23
N THR A 298 12.98 11.54 -21.90
CA THR A 298 11.62 11.09 -22.23
C THR A 298 11.09 10.19 -21.12
N VAL A 299 9.96 10.57 -20.52
CA VAL A 299 9.38 9.89 -19.35
C VAL A 299 8.15 9.08 -19.75
N VAL A 300 8.07 7.84 -19.27
CA VAL A 300 6.88 6.98 -19.39
C VAL A 300 6.54 6.40 -18.02
N GLY A 301 5.29 6.55 -17.57
CA GLY A 301 4.85 6.10 -16.25
C GLY A 301 5.64 6.76 -15.11
N GLN A 302 6.08 5.95 -14.14
CA GLN A 302 6.95 6.39 -13.04
C GLN A 302 8.39 6.53 -13.56
N GLY A 303 8.76 7.69 -14.11
CA GLY A 303 10.11 7.97 -14.65
C GLY A 303 10.96 8.92 -13.79
N ASN A 304 11.94 9.56 -14.44
CA ASN A 304 12.93 10.45 -13.80
C ASN A 304 13.71 9.82 -12.64
N THR A 305 13.86 8.49 -12.67
CA THR A 305 14.56 7.73 -11.65
C THR A 305 15.12 6.45 -12.26
N SER A 306 16.12 5.86 -11.62
CA SER A 306 16.57 4.49 -11.88
C SER A 306 16.27 3.53 -10.72
N ALA A 307 15.51 4.00 -9.71
CA ALA A 307 15.09 3.21 -8.56
C ALA A 307 13.63 3.48 -8.16
N TRP A 308 12.93 2.41 -7.77
CA TRP A 308 11.52 2.45 -7.36
C TRP A 308 11.29 1.63 -6.10
N LYS A 309 10.35 2.08 -5.27
CA LYS A 309 9.86 1.36 -4.11
C LYS A 309 8.64 0.52 -4.47
N MET A 310 8.59 -0.70 -3.94
CA MET A 310 7.47 -1.64 -4.03
C MET A 310 7.11 -2.06 -2.59
N CYS A 311 6.06 -1.46 -2.01
CA CYS A 311 5.75 -1.70 -0.60
C CYS A 311 5.29 -3.14 -0.37
N GLY A 312 4.47 -3.67 -1.27
CA GLY A 312 4.12 -5.07 -1.38
C GLY A 312 4.53 -5.60 -2.75
N LEU A 313 5.02 -6.83 -2.77
CA LEU A 313 5.30 -7.56 -4.00
C LEU A 313 5.15 -9.05 -3.73
N ASP A 314 4.85 -9.81 -4.78
CA ASP A 314 4.70 -11.25 -4.75
C ASP A 314 5.39 -11.90 -5.95
N ARG A 315 5.26 -13.21 -6.09
CA ARG A 315 5.86 -13.95 -7.20
C ARG A 315 5.27 -13.62 -8.58
N ASN A 316 4.07 -13.04 -8.61
CA ASN A 316 3.33 -12.70 -9.82
C ASN A 316 3.46 -11.22 -10.19
N THR A 317 4.04 -10.41 -9.31
CA THR A 317 4.24 -8.97 -9.51
C THR A 317 5.12 -8.74 -10.73
N SER A 318 4.54 -8.06 -11.72
CA SER A 318 5.16 -7.81 -13.02
C SER A 318 5.24 -6.31 -13.28
N LEU A 319 6.41 -5.85 -13.75
CA LEU A 319 6.67 -4.46 -14.07
C LEU A 319 6.99 -4.31 -15.55
N THR A 320 6.45 -3.27 -16.18
CA THR A 320 6.79 -2.92 -17.56
C THR A 320 7.80 -1.78 -17.54
N VAL A 321 9.03 -2.06 -17.97
CA VAL A 321 10.12 -1.08 -18.00
C VAL A 321 10.33 -0.56 -19.42
N PHE A 322 10.42 0.77 -19.52
CA PHE A 322 10.64 1.48 -20.77
C PHE A 322 12.08 1.98 -20.82
N PHE A 323 12.76 1.69 -21.92
CA PHE A 323 14.13 2.07 -22.16
C PHE A 323 14.22 2.88 -23.46
N ASP A 324 15.17 3.77 -23.49
CA ASP A 324 15.58 4.54 -24.65
C ASP A 324 17.01 4.17 -25.02
N VAL A 325 17.31 4.18 -26.31
CA VAL A 325 18.67 3.92 -26.82
C VAL A 325 19.28 5.27 -27.16
N SER A 326 20.36 5.64 -26.49
CA SER A 326 21.10 6.88 -26.73
C SER A 326 22.26 6.60 -27.70
N PRO A 327 22.15 6.89 -29.01
CA PRO A 327 23.15 6.49 -30.00
C PRO A 327 24.38 7.39 -30.00
N SER A 328 24.26 8.58 -29.40
CA SER A 328 25.22 9.69 -29.49
C SER A 328 26.59 9.40 -28.87
N GLU A 329 26.73 8.37 -28.02
CA GLU A 329 28.05 7.98 -27.48
C GLU A 329 28.82 7.00 -28.39
N ARG A 330 28.13 6.29 -29.30
CA ARG A 330 28.74 5.26 -30.15
C ARG A 330 29.44 5.79 -31.39
N SER A 331 29.08 6.96 -31.89
CA SER A 331 29.65 7.51 -33.13
C SER A 331 31.08 8.04 -32.97
N SER A 332 31.67 7.98 -31.77
CA SER A 332 32.90 8.71 -31.44
C SER A 332 34.20 7.89 -31.40
N GLN A 333 34.18 6.54 -31.47
CA GLN A 333 35.41 5.75 -31.49
C GLN A 333 35.36 4.52 -32.42
N PRO A 334 36.19 4.50 -33.49
CA PRO A 334 36.43 3.31 -34.29
C PRO A 334 37.40 2.39 -33.54
N GLY A 335 36.96 1.18 -33.16
CA GLY A 335 37.88 0.08 -32.85
C GLY A 335 37.58 -0.80 -31.63
N ASN A 336 36.66 -0.46 -30.71
CA ASN A 336 36.38 -1.33 -29.56
C ASN A 336 35.00 -1.13 -28.92
N GLN A 337 33.95 -1.10 -29.75
CA GLN A 337 32.58 -0.98 -29.22
C GLN A 337 32.11 -2.33 -28.70
N ASN A 338 31.73 -2.38 -27.42
CA ASN A 338 31.16 -3.59 -26.83
C ASN A 338 29.93 -4.02 -27.66
N PRO A 339 29.97 -5.20 -28.31
CA PRO A 339 28.87 -5.64 -29.18
C PRO A 339 27.63 -5.99 -28.37
N HIS A 340 27.71 -6.00 -27.04
CA HIS A 340 26.62 -6.33 -26.14
C HIS A 340 26.12 -5.11 -25.36
N LEU A 341 24.83 -5.10 -25.07
CA LEU A 341 24.20 -4.31 -24.01
C LEU A 341 23.92 -5.16 -22.80
N TYR A 342 23.97 -4.52 -21.65
CA TYR A 342 23.66 -5.11 -20.36
C TYR A 342 22.56 -4.30 -19.69
N ILE A 343 21.60 -5.00 -19.12
CA ILE A 343 20.58 -4.43 -18.24
C ILE A 343 20.55 -5.33 -17.00
N GLN A 344 20.72 -4.74 -15.83
CA GLN A 344 20.70 -5.42 -14.56
C GLN A 344 19.58 -4.87 -13.69
N PHE A 345 18.72 -5.76 -13.22
CA PHE A 345 17.68 -5.50 -12.24
C PHE A 345 18.17 -6.00 -10.89
N VAL A 346 18.21 -5.11 -9.90
CA VAL A 346 18.59 -5.40 -8.53
C VAL A 346 17.39 -5.11 -7.63
N THR A 347 16.76 -6.15 -7.11
CA THR A 347 15.59 -6.03 -6.23
C THR A 347 15.97 -6.44 -4.82
N SER A 348 16.09 -5.49 -3.89
CA SER A 348 16.16 -5.78 -2.46
C SER A 348 14.75 -5.81 -1.87
N TYR A 349 14.45 -6.72 -0.94
CA TYR A 349 13.12 -6.81 -0.32
C TYR A 349 13.14 -7.61 0.99
N GLN A 350 12.12 -7.45 1.80
CA GLN A 350 11.86 -8.29 2.97
C GLN A 350 11.05 -9.52 2.55
N HIS A 351 11.65 -10.71 2.72
CA HIS A 351 10.98 -11.99 2.48
C HIS A 351 9.92 -12.27 3.54
N PRO A 352 8.85 -13.04 3.25
CA PRO A 352 7.84 -13.44 4.25
C PRO A 352 8.40 -14.04 5.55
N GLU A 353 9.58 -14.66 5.50
CA GLU A 353 10.31 -15.21 6.66
C GLU A 353 11.05 -14.14 7.49
N GLY A 354 10.86 -12.85 7.18
CA GLY A 354 11.48 -11.71 7.87
C GLY A 354 12.89 -11.33 7.39
N GLN A 355 13.56 -12.19 6.62
CA GLN A 355 14.91 -11.92 6.11
C GLN A 355 14.92 -10.89 4.99
N MET A 356 15.93 -10.01 4.99
CA MET A 356 16.22 -9.19 3.82
C MET A 356 16.90 -10.02 2.73
N ARG A 357 16.39 -9.97 1.51
CA ARG A 357 16.95 -10.67 0.34
C ARG A 357 17.24 -9.70 -0.79
N ILE A 358 18.18 -10.07 -1.66
CA ILE A 358 18.49 -9.37 -2.90
C ILE A 358 18.36 -10.36 -4.05
N ARG A 359 17.53 -10.02 -5.03
CA ARG A 359 17.41 -10.74 -6.29
C ARG A 359 18.07 -9.92 -7.39
N VAL A 360 19.05 -10.51 -8.07
CA VAL A 360 19.74 -9.87 -9.19
C VAL A 360 19.42 -10.63 -10.47
N THR A 361 18.99 -9.92 -11.50
CA THR A 361 18.80 -10.47 -12.86
C THR A 361 19.57 -9.62 -13.84
N THR A 362 20.54 -10.22 -14.54
CA THR A 362 21.32 -9.52 -15.58
C THR A 362 20.97 -10.09 -16.94
N ILE A 363 20.54 -9.21 -17.83
CA ILE A 363 20.22 -9.51 -19.22
C ILE A 363 21.35 -8.99 -20.09
N CYS A 364 21.82 -9.83 -21.01
CA CYS A 364 22.76 -9.47 -22.07
C CYS A 364 22.07 -9.63 -23.43
N ARG A 365 22.18 -8.64 -24.31
CA ARG A 365 21.74 -8.73 -25.71
C ARG A 365 22.81 -8.15 -26.63
N LYS A 366 22.83 -8.60 -27.88
CA LYS A 366 23.75 -8.08 -28.89
C LYS A 366 23.11 -6.87 -29.59
N TRP A 367 23.91 -5.85 -29.86
CA TRP A 367 23.51 -4.75 -30.72
C TRP A 367 23.42 -5.21 -32.17
N VAL A 368 22.42 -4.69 -32.88
CA VAL A 368 22.18 -5.01 -34.27
C VAL A 368 22.01 -3.69 -35.01
N ASP A 369 22.68 -3.57 -36.16
CA ASP A 369 22.47 -2.45 -37.06
C ASP A 369 21.14 -2.63 -37.79
N GLY A 370 20.22 -1.68 -37.54
CA GLY A 370 18.86 -1.71 -38.09
C GLY A 370 18.81 -1.56 -39.62
N SER A 371 19.88 -1.07 -40.25
CA SER A 371 19.95 -0.92 -41.71
C SER A 371 20.28 -2.23 -42.44
N THR A 372 20.96 -3.17 -41.77
CA THR A 372 21.46 -4.42 -42.38
C THR A 372 20.74 -5.68 -41.93
N ASN A 373 19.96 -5.62 -40.84
CA ASN A 373 19.35 -6.80 -40.20
C ASN A 373 17.85 -6.63 -39.90
N THR A 374 17.10 -6.03 -40.83
CA THR A 374 15.64 -5.84 -40.71
C THR A 374 14.85 -7.12 -40.46
N GLU A 375 15.33 -8.26 -40.96
CA GLU A 375 14.65 -9.55 -40.79
C GLU A 375 14.78 -10.12 -39.38
N LEU A 376 15.95 -9.97 -38.73
CA LEU A 376 16.14 -10.33 -37.32
C LEU A 376 15.31 -9.44 -36.39
N VAL A 377 15.20 -8.15 -36.69
CA VAL A 377 14.34 -7.22 -35.95
C VAL A 377 12.88 -7.64 -36.08
N ARG A 378 12.38 -7.89 -37.31
CA ARG A 378 11.00 -8.34 -37.56
C ARG A 378 10.70 -9.71 -36.95
N GLN A 379 11.62 -10.67 -37.02
CA GLN A 379 11.45 -11.98 -36.37
C GLN A 379 11.36 -11.82 -34.85
N SER A 380 12.17 -10.95 -34.24
CA SER A 380 12.09 -10.67 -32.80
C SER A 380 10.76 -10.02 -32.42
N GLU A 381 10.25 -9.07 -33.21
CA GLU A 381 8.93 -8.47 -32.99
C GLU A 381 7.80 -9.51 -33.12
N GLY A 382 7.91 -10.45 -34.06
CA GLY A 382 6.97 -11.56 -34.20
C GLY A 382 7.00 -12.53 -33.02
N LEU A 383 8.20 -12.91 -32.54
CA LEU A 383 8.39 -13.79 -31.38
C LEU A 383 7.91 -13.17 -30.06
N PHE A 384 8.02 -11.85 -29.93
CA PHE A 384 7.62 -11.10 -28.74
C PHE A 384 6.33 -10.27 -28.94
N GLY A 385 5.53 -10.59 -29.97
CA GLY A 385 4.33 -9.81 -30.32
C GLY A 385 3.34 -9.66 -29.15
N TRP A 386 3.20 -10.70 -28.32
CA TRP A 386 2.38 -10.64 -27.10
C TRP A 386 2.93 -9.64 -26.07
N ALA A 387 4.25 -9.59 -25.87
CA ALA A 387 4.89 -8.69 -24.92
C ALA A 387 4.78 -7.23 -25.39
N VAL A 388 4.90 -7.00 -26.70
CA VAL A 388 4.66 -5.69 -27.32
C VAL A 388 3.20 -5.27 -27.16
N ALA A 389 2.25 -6.18 -27.35
CA ALA A 389 0.83 -5.90 -27.15
C ALA A 389 0.51 -5.56 -25.69
N VAL A 390 1.03 -6.32 -24.73
CA VAL A 390 0.89 -6.04 -23.29
C VAL A 390 1.50 -4.68 -22.93
N LYS A 391 2.70 -4.36 -23.45
CA LYS A 391 3.34 -3.06 -23.23
C LYS A 391 2.52 -1.90 -23.79
N LYS A 392 1.96 -2.04 -25.00
CA LYS A 392 1.08 -1.03 -25.60
C LYS A 392 -0.21 -0.87 -24.81
N ALA A 393 -0.81 -1.97 -24.35
CA ALA A 393 -1.99 -1.94 -23.49
C ALA A 393 -1.70 -1.26 -22.15
N ALA A 394 -0.54 -1.53 -21.53
CA ALA A 394 -0.12 -0.87 -20.29
C ALA A 394 -0.02 0.66 -20.47
N VAL A 395 0.55 1.13 -21.59
CA VAL A 395 0.56 2.56 -21.91
C VAL A 395 -0.86 3.10 -22.11
N GLY A 396 -1.71 2.38 -22.86
CA GLY A 396 -3.08 2.81 -23.14
C GLY A 396 -4.03 2.78 -21.94
N CYS A 397 -3.69 2.04 -20.88
CA CYS A 397 -4.44 2.06 -19.61
C CYS A 397 -3.93 3.13 -18.63
N GLU A 398 -2.68 3.58 -18.78
CA GLU A 398 -2.06 4.59 -17.93
C GLU A 398 -2.33 6.02 -18.42
N LEU A 399 -2.41 6.21 -19.75
CA LEU A 399 -2.87 7.42 -20.43
C LEU A 399 -4.40 7.50 -20.41
#